data_AF-A0A834E1G2-F1
#
_entry.id   AF-A0A834E1G2-F1
#
_cell.length_a   1.000
_cell.length_b   1.000
_cell.length_c   1.000
_cell.angle_alpha   90.00
_cell.angle_beta   90.00
_cell.angle_gamma   90.00
#
_symmetry.space_group_name_H-M   'P 1'
#
loop_
_entity.id
_entity.type
_entity.pdbx_description
1 polymer ?
#
loop_
_entity_poly.entity_id
_entity_poly.type
_entity_poly.pdbx_seq_one_letter_code
_entity_poly.pdbx_strand_id
1 'polypeptide(L)'
;MQMRFDGRLGFPGGFMELQDGSLEDGLNRELIEELGEAAATFRVERANYRSSHAASGPRVVAHFYAKCLTLEQLTAVEKGAPFAKDHGLEVLGLVRVPLYTLRDGVGGLPTFLENAFIGAAREQLLEALKDLGLLESDSVRGT
;
A
#
# COMPACT_ATOMS: atom_id res chain seq x y z
N MET A 1 -0.36 3.96 3.08
CA MET A 1 -0.95 4.12 1.73
C MET A 1 -0.49 5.45 1.16
N GLN A 2 -0.78 5.75 -0.10
CA GLN A 2 -0.43 7.01 -0.74
C GLN A 2 -1.58 7.56 -1.56
N MET A 3 -1.70 8.90 -1.59
CA MET A 3 -2.53 9.60 -2.55
C MET A 3 -1.82 9.59 -3.90
N ARG A 4 -2.50 9.09 -4.93
CA ARG A 4 -2.00 9.02 -6.30
C ARG A 4 -2.37 10.28 -7.08
N PHE A 5 -1.70 10.49 -8.21
CA PHE A 5 -2.00 11.58 -9.15
C PHE A 5 -3.45 11.63 -9.62
N ASP A 6 -4.16 10.50 -9.64
CA ASP A 6 -5.56 10.39 -10.06
C ASP A 6 -6.57 10.63 -8.93
N GLY A 7 -6.10 11.10 -7.77
CA GLY A 7 -6.93 11.45 -6.62
C GLY A 7 -7.45 10.25 -5.82
N ARG A 8 -6.90 9.06 -6.03
CA ARG A 8 -7.29 7.82 -5.33
C ARG A 8 -6.19 7.35 -4.37
N LEU A 9 -6.60 6.68 -3.29
CA LEU A 9 -5.69 6.00 -2.38
C LEU A 9 -5.23 4.66 -2.95
N GLY A 10 -3.93 4.41 -2.87
CA GLY A 10 -3.32 3.14 -3.26
C GLY A 10 -2.14 2.75 -2.36
N PHE A 11 -1.56 1.60 -2.62
CA PHE A 11 -0.29 1.20 -2.03
C PHE A 11 0.88 1.66 -2.91
N PRO A 12 2.06 1.89 -2.32
CA PRO A 12 3.28 2.11 -3.09
C PRO A 12 3.63 0.91 -3.98
N GLY A 13 4.19 1.17 -5.15
CA GLY A 13 4.56 0.22 -6.18
C GLY A 13 3.94 0.58 -7.54
N GLY A 14 4.34 -0.15 -8.58
CA GLY A 14 3.97 0.17 -9.95
C GLY A 14 3.88 -1.05 -10.87
N PHE A 15 3.94 -0.78 -12.17
CA PHE A 15 3.98 -1.83 -13.18
C PHE A 15 5.37 -2.45 -13.26
N MET A 16 5.43 -3.75 -13.54
CA MET A 16 6.70 -4.43 -13.79
C MET A 16 7.14 -4.19 -15.23
N GLU A 17 8.44 -4.04 -15.44
CA GLU A 17 9.04 -3.92 -16.76
C GLU A 17 9.55 -5.28 -17.25
N LEU A 18 9.64 -5.46 -18.58
CA LEU A 18 10.14 -6.71 -19.18
C LEU A 18 11.60 -7.03 -18.80
N GLN A 19 12.35 -6.01 -18.36
CA GLN A 19 13.74 -6.11 -17.95
C GLN A 19 13.92 -6.42 -16.45
N ASP A 20 12.84 -6.38 -15.65
CA ASP A 20 12.90 -6.75 -14.25
C ASP A 20 13.16 -8.26 -14.13
N GLY A 21 14.18 -8.66 -13.35
CA GLY A 21 14.58 -10.07 -13.20
C GLY A 21 13.54 -10.94 -12.48
N SER A 22 12.64 -10.31 -11.72
CA SER A 22 11.53 -10.93 -11.00
C SER A 22 10.48 -9.87 -10.61
N LEU A 23 9.31 -10.31 -10.16
CA LEU A 23 8.28 -9.42 -9.57
C LEU A 23 8.84 -8.66 -8.37
N GLU A 24 9.65 -9.32 -7.55
CA GLU A 24 10.28 -8.68 -6.40
C GLU A 24 11.31 -7.64 -6.82
N ASP A 25 12.10 -7.88 -7.87
CA ASP A 25 13.07 -6.89 -8.36
C ASP A 25 12.37 -5.62 -8.86
N GLY A 26 11.35 -5.77 -9.70
CA GLY A 26 10.56 -4.64 -10.17
C GLY A 26 9.86 -3.91 -9.03
N LEU A 27 9.24 -4.63 -8.09
CA LEU A 27 8.60 -4.02 -6.93
C LEU A 27 9.59 -3.21 -6.08
N ASN A 28 10.77 -3.75 -5.77
CA ASN A 28 11.74 -3.00 -4.96
C ASN A 28 12.31 -1.79 -5.70
N ARG A 29 12.44 -1.85 -7.04
CA ARG A 29 12.79 -0.69 -7.87
C ARG A 29 11.72 0.41 -7.74
N GLU A 30 10.46 0.07 -8.01
CA GLU A 30 9.31 0.98 -7.89
C GLU A 30 9.21 1.60 -6.49
N LEU A 31 9.40 0.80 -5.43
CA LEU A 31 9.38 1.32 -4.05
C LEU A 31 10.48 2.36 -3.79
N ILE A 32 11.67 2.22 -4.39
CA ILE A 32 12.74 3.22 -4.25
C ILE A 32 12.39 4.50 -5.02
N GLU A 33 11.81 4.39 -6.20
CA GLU A 33 11.39 5.53 -7.02
C GLU A 33 10.28 6.36 -6.32
N GLU A 34 9.31 5.69 -5.73
CA GLU A 34 8.15 6.32 -5.07
C GLU A 34 8.41 6.76 -3.61
N LEU A 35 9.25 6.02 -2.87
CA LEU A 35 9.45 6.23 -1.42
C LEU A 35 10.85 6.74 -1.04
N GLY A 36 11.78 6.77 -1.99
CA GLY A 36 13.15 7.27 -1.81
C GLY A 36 14.11 6.28 -1.16
N GLU A 37 15.33 6.75 -0.86
CA GLU A 37 16.47 5.92 -0.42
C GLU A 37 16.19 5.11 0.86
N ALA A 38 15.29 5.58 1.73
CA ALA A 38 14.92 4.86 2.94
C ALA A 38 14.29 3.50 2.64
N ALA A 39 13.62 3.35 1.49
CA ALA A 39 13.08 2.07 1.04
C ALA A 39 14.17 1.05 0.67
N ALA A 40 15.38 1.50 0.31
CA ALA A 40 16.51 0.61 0.01
C ALA A 40 17.09 -0.07 1.27
N THR A 41 16.68 0.35 2.47
CA THR A 41 17.12 -0.24 3.74
C THR A 41 16.43 -1.57 4.07
N PHE A 42 15.39 -1.92 3.32
CA PHE A 42 14.70 -3.20 3.41
C PHE A 42 14.45 -3.74 2.02
N ARG A 43 14.07 -5.02 1.96
CA ARG A 43 13.69 -5.68 0.71
C ARG A 43 12.38 -6.42 0.90
N VAL A 44 11.48 -6.23 -0.06
CA VAL A 44 10.29 -7.06 -0.22
C VAL A 44 10.69 -8.33 -0.96
N GLU A 45 10.40 -9.48 -0.36
CA GLU A 45 10.79 -10.79 -0.86
C GLU A 45 9.57 -11.65 -1.17
N ARG A 46 9.79 -12.82 -1.79
CA ARG A 46 8.71 -13.78 -2.07
C ARG A 46 7.91 -14.17 -0.83
N ALA A 47 8.57 -14.26 0.34
CA ALA A 47 7.90 -14.56 1.60
C ALA A 47 6.90 -13.47 2.05
N ASN A 48 7.00 -12.27 1.48
CA ASN A 48 6.08 -11.15 1.72
C ASN A 48 4.86 -11.19 0.81
N TYR A 49 4.81 -12.05 -0.20
CA TYR A 49 3.66 -12.19 -1.10
C TYR A 49 2.39 -12.59 -0.34
N ARG A 50 1.23 -12.04 -0.75
CA ARG A 50 -0.07 -12.32 -0.12
C ARG A 50 -1.12 -12.77 -1.11
N SER A 51 -1.38 -11.99 -2.15
CA SER A 51 -2.48 -12.26 -3.08
C SER A 51 -2.19 -11.72 -4.48
N SER A 52 -2.97 -12.22 -5.44
CA SER A 52 -3.00 -11.71 -6.81
C SER A 52 -4.45 -11.51 -7.22
N HIS A 53 -4.76 -10.32 -7.74
CA HIS A 53 -6.10 -9.96 -8.18
C HIS A 53 -6.08 -9.60 -9.66
N ALA A 54 -6.86 -10.31 -10.47
CA ALA A 54 -7.00 -9.99 -11.89
C ALA A 54 -8.12 -8.96 -12.09
N ALA A 55 -7.84 -7.88 -12.80
CA ALA A 55 -8.88 -6.93 -13.18
C ALA A 55 -9.76 -7.53 -14.28
N SER A 56 -11.07 -7.27 -14.23
CA SER A 56 -12.04 -7.76 -15.22
C SER A 56 -11.95 -7.06 -16.59
N GLY A 57 -11.22 -5.95 -16.68
CA GLY A 57 -11.04 -5.17 -17.91
C GLY A 57 -9.66 -5.34 -18.54
N PRO A 58 -8.72 -4.42 -18.27
CA PRO A 58 -7.36 -4.51 -18.81
C PRO A 58 -6.68 -5.80 -18.32
N ARG A 59 -5.81 -6.38 -19.17
CA ARG A 59 -5.03 -7.58 -18.87
C ARG A 59 -3.92 -7.27 -17.86
N VAL A 60 -4.32 -6.95 -16.64
CA VAL A 60 -3.47 -6.57 -15.52
C VAL A 60 -3.80 -7.47 -14.33
N VAL A 61 -2.74 -8.02 -13.73
CA VAL A 61 -2.81 -8.75 -12.47
C VAL A 61 -2.07 -7.93 -11.42
N ALA A 62 -2.78 -7.55 -10.36
CA ALA A 62 -2.21 -6.83 -9.23
C ALA A 62 -1.66 -7.83 -8.20
N HIS A 63 -0.33 -7.92 -8.11
CA HIS A 63 0.35 -8.71 -7.10
C HIS A 63 0.53 -7.88 -5.82
N PHE A 64 0.13 -8.43 -4.68
CA PHE A 64 0.15 -7.73 -3.40
C PHE A 64 1.12 -8.37 -2.41
N TYR A 65 1.90 -7.52 -1.73
CA TYR A 65 2.92 -7.91 -0.77
C TYR A 65 2.76 -7.14 0.54
N ALA A 66 3.10 -7.78 1.65
CA ALA A 66 3.11 -7.17 2.98
C ALA A 66 4.46 -7.42 3.67
N LYS A 67 5.19 -6.34 3.97
CA LYS A 67 6.44 -6.36 4.73
C LYS A 67 6.23 -5.66 6.07
N CYS A 68 6.50 -6.37 7.17
CA CYS A 68 6.55 -5.76 8.49
C CYS A 68 7.87 -4.99 8.65
N LEU A 69 7.78 -3.72 9.04
CA LEU A 69 8.91 -2.83 9.30
C LEU A 69 8.91 -2.42 10.78
N THR A 70 10.07 -2.05 11.31
CA THR A 70 10.10 -1.35 12.60
C THR A 70 9.50 0.04 12.46
N LEU A 71 9.11 0.66 13.58
CA LEU A 71 8.56 2.02 13.56
C LEU A 71 9.60 3.03 13.05
N GLU A 72 10.88 2.83 13.35
CA GLU A 72 11.98 3.66 12.89
C GLU A 72 12.13 3.56 11.36
N GLN A 73 12.08 2.35 10.80
CA GLN A 73 12.13 2.14 9.35
C GLN A 73 10.93 2.79 8.65
N LEU A 74 9.72 2.59 9.17
CA LEU A 74 8.50 3.20 8.62
C LEU A 74 8.57 4.74 8.66
N THR A 75 9.06 5.29 9.77
CA THR A 75 9.22 6.74 9.93
C THR A 75 10.31 7.31 9.02
N ALA A 76 11.39 6.55 8.78
CA ALA A 76 12.44 6.94 7.83
C ALA A 76 11.89 7.00 6.39
N VAL A 77 11.07 6.02 6.00
CA VAL A 77 10.35 6.03 4.72
C VAL A 77 9.48 7.28 4.60
N GLU A 78 8.66 7.59 5.61
CA GLU A 78 7.78 8.76 5.57
C GLU A 78 8.52 10.10 5.48
N LYS A 79 9.67 10.20 6.15
CA LYS A 79 10.53 11.40 6.07
C LYS A 79 11.22 11.53 4.71
N GLY A 80 11.55 10.40 4.07
CA GLY A 80 12.24 10.35 2.78
C GLY A 80 11.33 10.54 1.58
N ALA A 81 10.08 10.06 1.66
CA ALA A 81 9.16 10.03 0.52
C ALA A 81 8.90 11.40 -0.14
N PRO A 82 8.83 12.55 0.57
CA PRO A 82 8.70 13.85 -0.07
C PRO A 82 9.88 14.27 -0.97
N PHE A 83 11.03 13.59 -0.85
CA PHE A 83 12.23 13.81 -1.66
C PHE A 83 12.44 12.71 -2.72
N ALA A 84 11.51 11.75 -2.81
CA ALA A 84 11.55 10.69 -3.80
C ALA A 84 11.29 11.25 -5.21
N LYS A 85 11.73 10.51 -6.23
CA LYS A 85 11.65 10.91 -7.64
C LYS A 85 10.22 11.25 -8.05
N ASP A 86 9.24 10.47 -7.58
CA ASP A 86 7.86 10.55 -8.04
C ASP A 86 6.98 11.45 -7.17
N HIS A 87 7.54 12.07 -6.13
CA HIS A 87 6.80 12.98 -5.27
C HIS A 87 6.38 14.26 -6.01
N GLY A 88 5.09 14.59 -5.91
CA GLY A 88 4.48 15.71 -6.63
C GLY A 88 4.17 15.41 -8.10
N LEU A 89 4.47 14.20 -8.57
CA LEU A 89 4.13 13.70 -9.90
C LEU A 89 3.10 12.57 -9.76
N GLU A 90 3.55 11.32 -9.70
CA GLU A 90 2.67 10.15 -9.58
C GLU A 90 2.16 9.96 -8.15
N VAL A 91 2.92 10.43 -7.16
CA VAL A 91 2.63 10.31 -5.73
C VAL A 91 2.46 11.69 -5.10
N LEU A 92 1.27 11.94 -4.53
CA LEU A 92 0.90 13.23 -3.92
C LEU A 92 1.06 13.25 -2.39
N GLY A 93 1.40 12.13 -1.77
CA GLY A 93 1.75 12.07 -0.35
C GLY A 93 1.34 10.77 0.34
N LEU A 94 2.12 10.38 1.34
CA LEU A 94 1.83 9.21 2.17
C LEU A 94 0.79 9.51 3.25
N VAL A 95 -0.03 8.51 3.56
CA VAL A 95 -1.01 8.52 4.65
C VAL A 95 -0.91 7.22 5.46
N ARG A 96 -0.92 7.36 6.80
CA ARG A 96 -1.09 6.22 7.72
C ARG A 96 -2.56 5.85 7.79
N VAL A 97 -2.86 4.56 7.73
CA VAL A 97 -4.22 4.04 7.89
C VAL A 97 -4.57 4.07 9.39
N PRO A 98 -5.63 4.78 9.83
CA PRO A 98 -6.07 4.70 11.21
C PRO A 98 -6.75 3.35 11.43
N LEU A 99 -6.16 2.48 12.24
CA LEU A 99 -6.74 1.15 12.54
C LEU A 99 -7.71 1.15 13.73
N TYR A 100 -7.84 2.28 14.42
CA TYR A 100 -8.79 2.45 15.50
C TYR A 100 -10.18 2.87 14.98
N THR A 101 -11.20 2.66 15.80
CA THR A 101 -12.52 3.27 15.64
C THR A 101 -12.79 4.19 16.82
N LEU A 102 -13.20 5.44 16.54
CA LEU A 102 -13.56 6.41 17.58
C LEU A 102 -14.88 6.02 18.26
N ARG A 103 -15.17 6.66 19.39
CA ARG A 103 -16.37 6.34 20.20
C ARG A 103 -17.70 6.61 19.49
N ASP A 104 -17.69 7.43 18.45
CA ASP A 104 -18.86 7.68 17.59
C ASP A 104 -19.19 6.50 16.66
N GLY A 105 -18.31 5.48 16.60
CA GLY A 105 -18.46 4.31 15.73
C GLY A 105 -18.14 4.57 14.27
N VAL A 106 -17.77 5.80 13.89
CA VAL A 106 -17.59 6.22 12.49
C VAL A 106 -16.16 6.70 12.24
N GLY A 107 -15.60 7.51 13.14
CA GLY A 107 -14.26 8.07 12.94
C GLY A 107 -13.16 7.02 13.03
N GLY A 108 -12.06 7.23 12.29
CA GLY A 108 -10.94 6.29 12.21
C GLY A 108 -11.02 5.40 10.98
N LEU A 109 -10.87 4.08 11.15
CA LEU A 109 -10.88 3.12 10.04
C LEU A 109 -12.18 3.18 9.21
N PRO A 110 -13.39 3.26 9.79
CA PRO A 110 -14.61 3.26 8.99
C PRO A 110 -14.66 4.45 8.03
N THR A 111 -14.47 5.69 8.50
CA THR A 111 -14.36 6.86 7.61
C THR A 111 -13.20 6.76 6.62
N PHE A 112 -12.07 6.17 7.01
CA PHE A 112 -10.95 5.98 6.07
C PHE A 112 -11.35 5.08 4.88
N LEU A 113 -12.11 4.01 5.13
CA LEU A 113 -12.58 3.07 4.11
C LEU A 113 -13.65 3.62 3.16
N GLU A 114 -14.21 4.81 3.45
CA GLU A 114 -15.13 5.55 2.58
C GLU A 114 -14.41 6.43 1.54
N ASN A 115 -13.07 6.53 1.60
CA ASN A 115 -12.29 7.24 0.58
C ASN A 115 -12.34 6.51 -0.78
N ALA A 116 -11.95 7.21 -1.84
CA ALA A 116 -11.80 6.59 -3.16
C ALA A 116 -10.47 5.80 -3.22
N PHE A 117 -10.55 4.49 -3.51
CA PHE A 117 -9.39 3.61 -3.68
C PHE A 117 -9.19 3.23 -5.15
N ILE A 118 -7.93 2.99 -5.54
CA ILE A 118 -7.60 2.48 -6.88
C ILE A 118 -7.76 0.95 -6.93
N GLY A 119 -8.39 0.44 -8.00
CA GLY A 119 -8.45 -0.99 -8.28
C GLY A 119 -8.91 -1.82 -7.07
N ALA A 120 -8.13 -2.84 -6.72
CA ALA A 120 -8.37 -3.73 -5.58
C ALA A 120 -7.67 -3.28 -4.29
N ALA A 121 -7.18 -2.03 -4.19
CA ALA A 121 -6.36 -1.60 -3.05
C ALA A 121 -7.14 -1.61 -1.72
N ARG A 122 -8.46 -1.37 -1.77
CA ARG A 122 -9.32 -1.45 -0.58
C ARG A 122 -9.47 -2.90 -0.09
N GLU A 123 -9.71 -3.82 -1.01
CA GLU A 123 -9.84 -5.25 -0.73
C GLU A 123 -8.52 -5.82 -0.22
N GLN A 124 -7.41 -5.50 -0.88
CA GLN A 124 -6.06 -5.87 -0.44
C GLN A 124 -5.75 -5.37 0.97
N LEU A 125 -6.16 -4.14 1.32
CA LEU A 125 -6.03 -3.61 2.67
C LEU A 125 -6.81 -4.47 3.68
N LEU A 126 -8.10 -4.73 3.41
CA LEU A 126 -8.96 -5.48 4.32
C LEU A 126 -8.50 -6.93 4.50
N GLU A 127 -8.14 -7.61 3.41
CA GLU A 127 -7.56 -8.96 3.42
C GLU A 127 -6.29 -9.00 4.28
N ALA A 128 -5.35 -8.08 4.03
CA ALA A 128 -4.08 -8.05 4.75
C ALA A 128 -4.25 -7.75 6.24
N LEU A 129 -5.15 -6.82 6.60
CA LEU A 129 -5.42 -6.50 8.00
C LEU A 129 -6.02 -7.71 8.74
N LYS A 130 -6.89 -8.48 8.09
CA LYS A 130 -7.45 -9.70 8.66
C LYS A 130 -6.38 -10.80 8.80
N ASP A 131 -5.62 -11.05 7.73
CA ASP A 131 -4.61 -12.12 7.68
C ASP A 131 -3.46 -11.88 8.67
N LEU A 132 -3.11 -10.61 8.92
CA LEU A 132 -2.09 -10.23 9.89
C LEU A 132 -2.63 -10.13 11.33
N GLY A 133 -3.92 -10.42 11.55
CA GLY A 133 -4.55 -10.33 12.87
C GLY A 133 -4.65 -8.91 13.43
N LEU A 134 -4.65 -7.90 12.55
CA LEU A 134 -4.76 -6.48 12.90
C LEU A 134 -6.21 -6.00 12.97
N LEU A 135 -7.15 -6.78 12.47
CA LEU A 135 -8.59 -6.61 12.64
C LEU A 135 -9.23 -7.90 13.12
N GLU A 136 -10.15 -7.78 14.07
CA GLU A 136 -11.01 -8.90 14.45
C GLU A 136 -12.03 -9.17 13.32
N SER A 137 -12.38 -10.44 13.13
CA SER A 137 -13.23 -10.89 12.01
C SER A 137 -14.60 -10.21 11.97
N ASP A 138 -15.10 -9.69 13.10
CA ASP A 138 -16.40 -9.03 13.21
C ASP A 138 -16.35 -7.50 13.08
N SER A 139 -15.15 -6.90 12.99
CA SER A 139 -14.99 -5.43 12.92
C SER A 139 -15.25 -4.84 11.52
N VAL A 140 -15.30 -5.67 10.49
CA VAL A 140 -15.60 -5.26 9.10
C VAL A 140 -17.06 -5.58 8.78
N ARG A 141 -17.98 -4.96 9.52
CA ARG A 141 -19.40 -4.89 9.12
C ARG A 141 -19.72 -3.44 8.75
N GLY A 142 -19.51 -3.11 7.49
CA GLY A 142 -20.18 -1.96 6.86
C GLY A 142 -21.59 -2.41 6.46
N THR A 143 -22.60 -1.69 6.93
CA THR A 143 -24.01 -1.79 6.53
C THR A 143 -24.21 -1.41 5.07
#